data_AF-A0A9P7WPP9-F1
#
_entry.id   AF-A0A9P7WPP9-F1
#
_cell.length_a   1.000
_cell.length_b   1.000
_cell.length_c   1.000
_cell.angle_alpha   90.00
_cell.angle_beta   90.00
_cell.angle_gamma   90.00
#
_symmetry.space_group_name_H-M   'P 1'
#
loop_
_entity.id
_entity.type
_entity.pdbx_description
1 polymer ?
#
loop_
_entity_poly.entity_id
_entity_poly.type
_entity_poly.pdbx_seq_one_letter_code
_entity_poly.pdbx_strand_id
1 'polypeptide(L)'
;MGDRDIEFDLIEDRERCLHAMDTSKKKYTPADIRRISDIFEDPQFFVGGATASDISQGAVDDCWFLSALAIVSTRELVEKIC
;
A
#
# COMPACT_ATOMS: atom_id res chain seq x y z
N MET A 1 3.82 -27.27 6.84
CA MET A 1 4.94 -26.53 6.21
C MET A 1 4.31 -25.53 5.25
N GLY A 2 4.01 -24.30 5.62
CA GLY A 2 3.91 -23.58 6.89
C GLY A 2 3.18 -22.29 6.51
N ASP A 3 2.03 -21.98 7.13
CA ASP A 3 1.07 -20.96 6.64
C ASP A 3 1.74 -19.64 6.28
N ARG A 4 1.47 -19.14 5.06
CA ARG A 4 1.78 -17.76 4.64
C ARG A 4 0.50 -17.07 4.20
N ASP A 5 -0.23 -16.60 5.19
CA ASP A 5 -1.47 -15.87 5.04
C ASP A 5 -1.17 -14.35 5.07
N ILE A 6 -0.94 -13.78 3.88
CA ILE A 6 -0.95 -12.35 3.60
C ILE A 6 -2.31 -12.17 2.95
N GLU A 7 -3.34 -11.85 3.76
CA GLU A 7 -4.75 -12.31 3.67
C GLU A 7 -5.05 -13.41 2.63
N PHE A 8 -4.18 -14.42 2.57
CA PHE A 8 -3.99 -15.60 1.73
C PHE A 8 -3.25 -15.50 0.37
N ASP A 9 -2.84 -14.34 -0.15
CA ASP A 9 -1.77 -14.28 -1.18
C ASP A 9 -1.27 -12.87 -1.56
N LEU A 10 -2.15 -11.97 -1.99
CA LEU A 10 -2.55 -10.90 -1.09
C LEU A 10 -3.85 -11.36 -0.50
N ILE A 11 -4.69 -12.05 -1.32
CA ILE A 11 -5.72 -12.95 -0.80
C ILE A 11 -5.81 -14.40 -1.31
N GLU A 12 -5.66 -14.84 -2.57
CA GLU A 12 -5.57 -16.32 -2.82
C GLU A 12 -4.67 -16.78 -3.99
N ASP A 13 -4.03 -15.86 -4.71
CA ASP A 13 -3.02 -16.25 -5.70
C ASP A 13 -2.12 -15.09 -6.15
N ARG A 14 -1.17 -14.66 -5.31
CA ARG A 14 -0.18 -13.66 -5.71
C ARG A 14 0.90 -14.36 -6.56
N GLU A 15 0.63 -15.52 -7.17
CA GLU A 15 1.62 -16.35 -7.88
C GLU A 15 1.83 -15.88 -9.31
N ARG A 16 2.43 -14.73 -9.32
CA ARG A 16 2.64 -13.86 -10.46
C ARG A 16 2.98 -12.50 -9.96
N CYS A 17 2.43 -12.17 -8.80
CA CYS A 17 2.14 -10.82 -8.40
C CYS A 17 3.34 -9.98 -8.10
N LEU A 18 4.49 -10.60 -8.13
CA LEU A 18 5.71 -9.91 -8.46
C LEU A 18 6.49 -10.60 -9.59
N HIS A 19 6.36 -11.92 -9.69
CA HIS A 19 7.53 -12.78 -9.75
C HIS A 19 8.02 -13.14 -11.13
N ALA A 20 7.19 -13.74 -11.96
CA ALA A 20 7.62 -14.48 -13.14
C ALA A 20 8.64 -15.65 -12.91
N MET A 21 8.38 -16.77 -13.59
CA MET A 21 9.35 -17.51 -14.43
C MET A 21 8.67 -18.20 -15.65
N ASP A 22 7.47 -17.77 -16.04
CA ASP A 22 7.10 -17.53 -17.44
C ASP A 22 6.12 -16.36 -17.45
N THR A 23 6.43 -15.34 -18.24
CA THR A 23 5.53 -14.22 -18.51
C THR A 23 5.68 -13.77 -19.96
N SER A 24 5.27 -14.63 -20.91
CA SER A 24 5.01 -14.17 -22.29
C SER A 24 4.08 -12.94 -22.39
N LYS A 25 3.40 -12.52 -21.29
CA LYS A 25 2.74 -11.21 -21.14
C LYS A 25 2.90 -10.63 -19.72
N LYS A 26 3.67 -9.52 -19.56
CA LYS A 26 3.66 -8.68 -18.34
C LYS A 26 2.42 -7.78 -18.35
N LYS A 27 1.61 -7.82 -17.29
CA LYS A 27 0.31 -7.11 -17.21
C LYS A 27 0.37 -5.81 -16.41
N TYR A 28 1.42 -5.58 -15.62
CA TYR A 28 1.55 -4.44 -14.70
C TYR A 28 2.95 -3.83 -14.77
N THR A 29 3.03 -2.50 -14.67
CA THR A 29 4.29 -1.73 -14.59
C THR A 29 4.15 -0.63 -13.53
N PRO A 30 4.92 -0.68 -12.43
CA PRO A 30 5.87 -1.74 -12.09
C PRO A 30 5.16 -3.02 -11.66
N ALA A 31 5.74 -4.16 -12.05
CA ALA A 31 5.31 -5.47 -11.56
C ALA A 31 5.97 -5.82 -10.21
N ASP A 32 6.60 -4.86 -9.54
CA ASP A 32 7.49 -5.11 -8.40
C ASP A 32 7.52 -3.95 -7.40
N ILE A 33 8.09 -4.21 -6.22
CA ILE A 33 8.28 -3.25 -5.14
C ILE A 33 9.28 -2.18 -5.59
N ARG A 34 8.92 -0.92 -5.39
CA ARG A 34 9.76 0.25 -5.68
C ARG A 34 9.79 1.16 -4.46
N ARG A 35 10.92 1.83 -4.22
CA ARG A 35 10.97 2.88 -3.20
C ARG A 35 10.25 4.12 -3.72
N ILE A 36 9.71 4.93 -2.82
CA ILE A 36 9.01 6.17 -3.19
C ILE A 36 9.89 7.10 -4.06
N SER A 37 11.19 7.18 -3.75
CA SER A 37 12.19 7.93 -4.54
C SER A 37 12.38 7.42 -5.97
N ASP A 38 11.97 6.18 -6.25
CA ASP A 38 12.07 5.62 -7.60
C ASP A 38 10.79 5.85 -8.42
N ILE A 39 9.74 6.39 -7.79
CA ILE A 39 8.41 6.62 -8.37
C ILE A 39 8.17 8.12 -8.60
N PHE A 40 8.61 8.96 -7.66
CA PHE A 40 8.41 10.41 -7.70
C PHE A 40 9.75 11.15 -7.73
N GLU A 41 9.83 12.24 -8.49
CA GLU A 41 11.04 13.05 -8.64
C GLU A 41 11.38 13.86 -7.37
N ASP A 42 10.37 14.39 -6.68
CA ASP A 42 10.50 15.14 -5.42
C ASP A 42 9.50 14.61 -4.37
N PRO A 43 9.81 13.47 -3.72
CA PRO A 43 8.90 12.87 -2.77
C PRO A 43 8.88 13.64 -1.44
N GLN A 44 7.69 13.97 -0.96
CA GLN A 44 7.46 14.63 0.32
C GLN A 44 6.64 13.73 1.24
N PHE A 45 6.98 13.72 2.52
CA PHE A 45 6.31 12.85 3.50
C PHE A 45 4.93 13.39 3.92
N PHE A 46 4.81 14.71 4.08
CA PHE A 46 3.56 15.42 4.29
C PHE A 46 3.52 16.67 3.42
N VAL A 47 2.37 16.96 2.82
CA VAL A 47 2.15 18.18 2.02
C VAL A 47 1.01 18.95 2.67
N GLY A 48 1.33 19.99 3.43
CA GLY A 48 0.32 20.76 4.15
C GLY A 48 -0.28 20.04 5.38
N GLY A 49 0.39 19.02 5.90
CA GLY A 49 -0.04 18.22 7.06
C GLY A 49 -0.50 16.81 6.67
N ALA A 50 -1.01 16.07 7.66
CA ALA A 50 -1.60 14.75 7.47
C ALA A 50 -3.10 14.81 7.75
N THR A 51 -3.90 14.70 6.70
CA THR A 51 -5.35 14.87 6.76
C THR A 51 -6.07 13.61 6.30
N ALA A 52 -7.36 13.48 6.66
CA ALA A 52 -8.16 12.36 6.20
C ALA A 52 -8.31 12.31 4.67
N SER A 53 -8.20 13.45 3.98
CA SER A 53 -8.23 13.51 2.51
C SER A 53 -7.01 12.90 1.84
N ASP A 54 -5.91 12.69 2.58
CA ASP A 54 -4.69 12.07 2.06
C ASP A 54 -4.80 10.53 2.01
N ILE A 55 -5.89 9.97 2.53
CA ILE A 55 -6.12 8.52 2.62
C ILE A 55 -7.10 8.09 1.54
N SER A 56 -6.64 7.19 0.66
CA SER A 56 -7.46 6.53 -0.36
C SER A 56 -7.31 5.02 -0.26
N GLN A 57 -8.44 4.30 -0.33
CA GLN A 57 -8.41 2.84 -0.29
C GLN A 57 -7.74 2.25 -1.53
N GLY A 58 -6.85 1.29 -1.29
CA GLY A 58 -6.18 0.52 -2.33
C GLY A 58 -7.02 -0.67 -2.80
N ALA A 59 -6.35 -1.65 -3.40
CA ALA A 59 -7.01 -2.86 -3.88
C ALA A 59 -7.28 -3.91 -2.78
N VAL A 60 -6.95 -3.58 -1.52
CA VAL A 60 -7.19 -4.44 -0.36
C VAL A 60 -8.46 -3.95 0.34
N ASP A 61 -9.33 -4.88 0.71
CA ASP A 61 -10.63 -4.57 1.35
C ASP A 61 -10.49 -4.26 2.85
N ASP A 62 -9.48 -3.45 3.20
CA ASP A 62 -9.11 -3.06 4.56
C ASP A 62 -9.74 -1.72 5.00
N CYS A 63 -10.91 -1.39 4.48
CA CYS A 63 -11.59 -0.10 4.71
C CYS A 63 -11.79 0.23 6.20
N TRP A 64 -11.93 -0.80 7.05
CA TRP A 64 -12.03 -0.68 8.49
C TRP A 64 -10.75 -0.07 9.11
N PHE A 65 -9.58 -0.43 8.58
CA PHE A 65 -8.29 0.08 9.03
C PHE A 65 -8.06 1.51 8.55
N LEU A 66 -8.37 1.79 7.28
CA LEU A 66 -8.28 3.15 6.73
C LEU A 66 -9.22 4.14 7.43
N SER A 67 -10.40 3.68 7.83
CA SER A 67 -11.33 4.47 8.63
C SER A 67 -10.74 4.87 9.99
N ALA A 68 -9.99 3.97 10.62
CA ALA A 68 -9.27 4.29 11.87
C ALA A 68 -8.14 5.32 11.62
N LEU A 69 -7.37 5.17 10.54
CA LEU A 69 -6.33 6.13 10.14
C LEU A 69 -6.90 7.52 9.83
N ALA A 70 -8.06 7.61 9.20
CA ALA A 70 -8.76 8.87 8.96
C ALA A 70 -9.14 9.59 10.26
N ILE A 71 -9.53 8.84 11.29
CA ILE A 71 -9.80 9.41 12.63
C ILE A 71 -8.49 9.90 13.28
N VAL A 72 -7.41 9.15 13.15
CA VAL A 72 -6.08 9.50 13.69
C VAL A 72 -5.55 10.80 13.09
N SER A 73 -5.65 10.96 11.76
CA SER A 73 -5.26 12.20 11.05
C SER A 73 -6.14 13.39 11.44
N THR A 74 -7.46 13.21 11.47
CA THR A 74 -8.41 14.28 11.87
C THR A 74 -8.20 14.75 13.31
N ARG A 75 -7.70 13.88 14.20
CA ARG A 75 -7.43 14.22 15.60
C ARG A 75 -6.01 14.70 15.87
N GLU A 76 -5.23 14.97 14.82
CA GLU A 76 -3.84 15.43 14.92
C GLU A 76 -2.98 14.49 15.77
N LEU A 77 -3.31 13.19 15.75
CA LEU A 77 -2.58 12.17 16.51
C LEU A 77 -1.37 11.63 15.74
N VAL A 78 -1.26 11.97 14.45
CA VAL A 78 -0.16 11.53 13.58
C VAL A 78 1.18 11.96 14.15
N GLU A 79 1.31 13.18 14.66
CA GLU A 79 2.56 13.71 15.25
C GLU A 79 3.00 12.98 16.54
N LYS A 80 2.09 12.24 17.18
CA LYS A 80 2.42 11.45 18.38
C LYS A 80 2.80 10.01 18.05
N ILE A 81 2.46 9.57 16.84
CA ILE A 81 2.69 8.21 16.35
C ILE A 81 3.97 8.15 15.52
N CYS A 82 4.23 9.19 14.72
CA CYS A 82 5.41 9.36 13.88
C CYS A 82 6.57 10.00 14.66
#